data_AF-A0A917P892-F1
#
_entry.id   AF-A0A917P892-F1
#
_cell.length_a   1.000
_cell.length_b   1.000
_cell.length_c   1.000
_cell.angle_alpha   90.00
_cell.angle_beta   90.00
_cell.angle_gamma   90.00
#
_symmetry.space_group_name_H-M   'P 1'
#
loop_
_entity.id
_entity.type
_entity.pdbx_description
1 polymer ?
#
loop_
_entity_poly.entity_id
_entity_poly.type
_entity_poly.pdbx_seq_one_letter_code
_entity_poly.pdbx_strand_id
1 'polypeptide(L)'
;MELVLEVEDAEAVTKRALDRLAGEIDMPDEERVHAEAAVTEDTAEALAYLVDPFDLVSEVPGVELQQASWSSERIEYDPDSPAWDLDEDDDDDEEEDGIG
;
A
#
# COMPACT_ATOMS: atom_id res chain seq x y z
N MET A 1 2.93 -9.55 -9.57
CA MET A 1 3.05 -9.40 -8.11
C MET A 1 1.78 -8.72 -7.64
N GLU A 2 1.27 -9.14 -6.49
CA GLU A 2 0.14 -8.53 -5.80
C GLU A 2 0.59 -8.28 -4.36
N LEU A 3 0.26 -7.12 -3.81
CA LEU A 3 0.57 -6.72 -2.44
C LEU A 3 -0.75 -6.44 -1.72
N VAL A 4 -0.94 -7.06 -0.56
CA VAL A 4 -2.06 -6.82 0.33
C VAL A 4 -1.53 -6.16 1.60
N LEU A 5 -2.19 -5.10 2.05
CA LEU A 5 -1.79 -4.30 3.21
C LEU A 5 -2.99 -4.09 4.11
N GLU A 6 -2.81 -4.33 5.41
CA GLU A 6 -3.75 -3.88 6.42
C GLU A 6 -3.55 -2.38 6.69
N VAL A 7 -4.66 -1.64 6.75
CA VAL A 7 -4.65 -0.23 7.16
C VAL A 7 -5.43 -0.08 8.47
N GLU A 8 -4.69 -0.02 9.58
CA GLU A 8 -5.28 0.11 10.92
C GLU A 8 -6.05 1.43 11.11
N ASP A 9 -5.54 2.52 10.55
CA ASP A 9 -6.12 3.87 10.69
C ASP A 9 -6.17 4.59 9.33
N ALA A 10 -7.28 4.40 8.62
CA ALA A 10 -7.52 5.03 7.34
C ALA A 10 -7.58 6.57 7.43
N GLU A 11 -8.09 7.12 8.54
CA GLU A 11 -8.16 8.58 8.73
C GLU A 11 -6.77 9.19 8.87
N ALA A 12 -5.86 8.50 9.55
CA ALA A 12 -4.47 8.92 9.65
C ALA A 12 -3.78 8.94 8.27
N VAL A 13 -4.04 7.94 7.42
CA VAL A 13 -3.50 7.89 6.04
C VAL A 13 -4.02 9.06 5.21
N THR A 14 -5.33 9.29 5.16
CA THR A 14 -5.93 10.44 4.46
C THR A 14 -5.36 11.76 4.98
N LYS A 15 -5.25 11.92 6.30
CA LYS A 15 -4.68 13.13 6.89
C LYS A 15 -3.23 13.36 6.46
N ARG A 16 -2.42 12.31 6.37
CA ARG A 16 -1.04 12.42 5.90
C ARG A 16 -0.96 12.82 4.43
N ALA A 17 -1.84 12.31 3.59
CA ALA A 17 -1.93 12.73 2.19
C ALA A 17 -2.27 14.23 2.09
N LEU A 18 -3.24 14.70 2.86
CA LEU A 18 -3.62 16.13 2.93
C LEU A 18 -2.48 17.02 3.46
N ASP A 19 -1.78 16.60 4.51
CA ASP A 19 -0.62 17.32 5.05
C ASP A 19 0.48 17.47 3.97
N ARG A 20 0.68 16.42 3.16
CA ARG A 20 1.66 16.44 2.06
C ARG A 20 1.23 17.37 0.93
N LEU A 21 -0.03 17.29 0.47
CA LEU A 21 -0.62 18.21 -0.53
C LEU A 21 -0.48 19.67 -0.10
N ALA A 22 -0.76 19.98 1.16
CA ALA A 22 -0.65 21.33 1.70
C ALA A 22 0.80 21.87 1.66
N GLY A 23 1.80 20.97 1.71
CA GLY A 23 3.21 21.32 1.59
C GLY A 23 3.71 21.56 0.16
N GLU A 24 2.96 21.18 -0.86
CA GLU A 24 3.36 21.31 -2.26
C GLU A 24 3.01 22.70 -2.78
N ILE A 25 4.02 23.58 -2.89
CA ILE A 25 3.85 24.99 -3.28
C ILE A 25 3.78 25.20 -4.80
N ASP A 26 4.25 24.24 -5.58
CA ASP A 26 4.34 24.34 -7.05
C ASP A 26 3.11 23.74 -7.76
N MET A 27 2.18 23.16 -7.01
CA MET A 27 0.94 22.56 -7.54
C MET A 27 -0.12 23.64 -7.82
N PRO A 28 -0.66 23.72 -9.06
CA PRO A 28 -1.77 24.60 -9.41
C PRO A 28 -3.02 24.36 -8.53
N ASP A 29 -3.78 25.41 -8.25
CA ASP A 29 -4.96 25.32 -7.37
C ASP A 29 -6.02 24.34 -7.87
N GLU A 30 -6.27 24.27 -9.18
CA GLU A 30 -7.24 23.33 -9.76
C GLU A 30 -6.80 21.87 -9.56
N GLU A 31 -5.51 21.59 -9.75
CA GLU A 31 -4.92 20.27 -9.53
C GLU A 31 -4.97 19.88 -8.05
N ARG A 32 -4.67 20.84 -7.16
CA ARG A 32 -4.76 20.63 -5.71
C ARG A 32 -6.17 20.25 -5.27
N VAL A 33 -7.20 20.96 -5.74
CA VAL A 33 -8.59 20.65 -5.41
C VAL A 33 -8.97 19.23 -5.86
N HIS A 34 -8.52 18.81 -7.04
CA HIS A 34 -8.75 17.46 -7.53
C HIS A 34 -8.03 16.40 -6.69
N ALA A 35 -6.77 16.64 -6.33
CA ALA A 35 -6.00 15.72 -5.51
C ALA A 35 -6.57 15.62 -4.08
N GLU A 36 -6.95 16.74 -3.47
CA GLU A 36 -7.64 16.77 -2.16
C GLU A 36 -8.95 15.98 -2.20
N ALA A 37 -9.74 16.13 -3.26
CA ALA A 37 -10.97 15.34 -3.43
C ALA A 37 -10.66 13.85 -3.50
N ALA A 38 -9.70 13.43 -4.35
CA ALA A 38 -9.34 12.03 -4.52
C ALA A 38 -8.89 11.37 -3.20
N VAL A 39 -7.93 11.98 -2.47
CA VAL A 39 -7.39 11.38 -1.24
C VAL A 39 -8.40 11.33 -0.08
N THR A 40 -9.49 12.11 -0.16
CA THR A 40 -10.58 12.08 0.81
C THR A 40 -11.71 11.13 0.41
N GLU A 41 -11.78 10.73 -0.85
CA GLU A 41 -12.80 9.82 -1.38
C GLU A 41 -12.48 8.36 -1.01
N ASP A 42 -11.21 7.95 -1.12
CA ASP A 42 -10.78 6.57 -0.88
C ASP A 42 -9.38 6.49 -0.23
N THR A 43 -9.19 5.55 0.68
CA THR A 43 -7.88 5.26 1.30
C THR A 43 -6.85 4.81 0.26
N ALA A 44 -7.25 4.09 -0.79
CA ALA A 44 -6.39 3.69 -1.89
C ALA A 44 -5.85 4.89 -2.66
N GLU A 45 -6.66 5.93 -2.86
CA GLU A 45 -6.21 7.19 -3.49
C GLU A 45 -5.22 7.92 -2.58
N ALA A 46 -5.47 7.96 -1.27
CA ALA A 46 -4.52 8.50 -0.30
C ALA A 46 -3.19 7.74 -0.31
N LEU A 47 -3.20 6.41 -0.39
CA LEU A 47 -1.98 5.59 -0.52
C LEU A 47 -1.27 5.82 -1.85
N ALA A 48 -2.01 5.88 -2.96
CA ALA A 48 -1.46 6.14 -4.28
C ALA A 48 -0.77 7.52 -4.36
N TYR A 49 -1.23 8.49 -3.58
CA TYR A 49 -0.58 9.79 -3.45
C TYR A 49 0.67 9.78 -2.54
N LEU A 50 0.70 8.89 -1.54
CA LEU A 50 1.79 8.80 -0.57
C LEU A 50 2.94 7.89 -0.99
N VAL A 51 2.65 6.87 -1.80
CA VAL A 51 3.61 5.83 -2.21
C VAL A 51 3.84 5.92 -3.71
N ASP A 52 5.08 6.20 -4.10
CA ASP A 52 5.49 6.06 -5.50
C ASP A 52 5.73 4.56 -5.82
N PRO A 53 4.91 3.95 -6.70
CA PRO A 53 5.07 2.54 -7.02
C PRO A 53 6.37 2.22 -7.76
N PHE A 54 6.99 3.20 -8.44
CA PHE A 54 8.30 3.00 -9.07
C PHE A 54 9.38 2.89 -8.00
N ASP A 55 9.41 3.84 -7.05
CA ASP A 55 10.38 3.80 -5.94
C ASP A 55 10.25 2.48 -5.17
N LEU A 56 9.02 2.03 -4.91
CA LEU A 56 8.73 0.79 -4.18
C LEU A 56 9.37 -0.46 -4.81
N VAL A 57 9.33 -0.61 -6.14
CA VAL A 57 9.84 -1.82 -6.81
C VAL A 57 11.24 -1.64 -7.40
N SER A 58 11.80 -0.42 -7.37
CA SER A 58 13.08 -0.10 -8.00
C SER A 58 14.27 -0.88 -7.43
N GLU A 59 14.17 -1.33 -6.17
CA GLU A 59 15.21 -2.08 -5.49
C GLU A 59 15.18 -3.59 -5.80
N VAL A 60 14.14 -4.09 -6.49
CA VAL A 60 13.98 -5.52 -6.80
C VAL A 60 14.66 -5.86 -8.14
N PRO A 61 15.75 -6.67 -8.13
CA PRO A 61 16.49 -6.96 -9.35
C PRO A 61 15.66 -7.72 -10.39
N GLY A 62 15.68 -7.24 -11.64
CA GLY A 62 14.99 -7.89 -12.76
C GLY A 62 13.49 -7.59 -12.87
N VAL A 63 12.96 -6.70 -12.03
CA VAL A 63 11.57 -6.20 -12.14
C VAL A 63 11.53 -4.89 -12.91
N GLU A 64 10.67 -4.82 -13.92
CA GLU A 64 10.30 -3.58 -14.62
C GLU A 64 8.84 -3.28 -14.35
N LEU A 65 8.53 -2.09 -13.82
CA LEU A 65 7.15 -1.69 -13.57
C LEU A 65 6.44 -1.39 -14.89
N GLN A 66 5.43 -2.20 -15.22
CA GLN A 66 4.56 -1.95 -16.38
C GLN A 66 3.32 -1.12 -16.00
N GLN A 67 2.74 -1.43 -14.84
CA GLN A 67 1.54 -0.78 -14.33
C GLN A 67 1.43 -1.02 -12.82
N ALA A 68 0.83 -0.06 -12.11
CA ALA A 68 0.46 -0.18 -10.70
C ALA A 68 -0.99 0.27 -10.51
N SER A 69 -1.71 -0.41 -9.62
CA SER A 69 -3.07 -0.05 -9.21
C SER A 69 -3.19 -0.23 -7.71
N TRP A 70 -4.00 0.63 -7.09
CA TRP A 70 -4.39 0.53 -5.70
C TRP A 70 -5.91 0.40 -5.63
N SER A 71 -6.39 -0.45 -4.73
CA SER A 71 -7.81 -0.58 -4.41
C SER A 71 -7.96 -0.80 -2.92
N SER A 72 -9.02 -0.28 -2.32
CA SER A 72 -9.34 -0.53 -0.92
C SER A 72 -10.73 -1.13 -0.79
N GLU A 73 -10.93 -1.93 0.26
CA GLU A 73 -12.23 -2.42 0.67
C GLU A 73 -12.32 -2.34 2.20
N ARG A 74 -13.50 -2.00 2.72
CA ARG A 74 -13.78 -2.08 4.15
C ARG A 74 -14.33 -3.46 4.48
N ILE A 75 -13.55 -4.23 5.23
CA ILE A 75 -13.91 -5.56 5.70
C ILE A 75 -13.72 -5.67 7.21
N GLU A 76 -14.43 -6.61 7.84
CA GLU A 76 -14.28 -6.87 9.28
C GLU A 76 -12.94 -7.60 9.52
N TYR A 77 -12.17 -7.11 10.49
CA TYR A 77 -10.92 -7.75 10.89
C TYR A 77 -11.21 -9.14 11.48
N ASP A 78 -10.59 -10.17 10.91
CA ASP A 78 -10.69 -11.56 11.35
C ASP A 78 -9.28 -12.16 11.51
N PRO A 79 -8.74 -12.22 12.75
CA PRO A 79 -7.39 -12.71 12.99
C PRO A 79 -7.23 -14.21 12.75
N ASP A 80 -8.33 -14.96 12.62
CA ASP A 80 -8.30 -16.39 12.31
C ASP A 80 -8.42 -16.65 10.79
N SER A 81 -8.61 -15.61 9.98
CA SER A 81 -8.75 -15.74 8.53
C SER A 81 -7.38 -15.66 7.83
N PRO A 82 -7.02 -16.66 7.00
CA PRO A 82 -5.72 -16.72 6.32
C PRO A 82 -5.52 -15.59 5.29
N ALA A 83 -6.57 -14.86 4.93
CA ALA A 83 -6.46 -13.68 4.08
C ALA A 83 -5.73 -12.49 4.76
N TRP A 84 -5.58 -12.53 6.09
CA TRP A 84 -4.93 -11.50 6.90
C TRP A 84 -3.56 -11.92 7.43
N ASP A 85 -3.16 -13.17 7.22
CA ASP A 85 -1.87 -13.67 7.68
C ASP A 85 -0.77 -13.22 6.72
N LEU A 86 -0.16 -12.06 7.03
CA LEU A 86 0.96 -11.49 6.28
C LEU A 86 2.31 -12.11 6.68
N ASP A 87 2.32 -12.98 7.71
CA ASP A 87 3.52 -13.55 8.33
C ASP A 87 3.76 -15.02 7.92
N GLU A 88 2.85 -15.66 7.18
CA GLU A 88 2.90 -17.09 6.81
C GLU A 88 3.78 -17.42 5.57
N ASP A 89 4.89 -16.68 5.38
CA ASP A 89 5.86 -16.89 4.29
C ASP A 89 7.32 -16.84 4.82
N ASP A 90 7.66 -17.55 5.92
CA ASP A 90 9.08 -17.90 6.21
C ASP A 90 9.28 -19.02 7.27
N ASP A 91 8.66 -20.19 7.11
CA ASP A 91 9.09 -21.41 7.81
C ASP A 91 8.86 -22.65 6.91
N ASP A 92 9.56 -22.72 5.78
CA ASP A 92 9.70 -23.96 5.00
C ASP A 92 11.20 -24.31 4.84
N ASP A 93 11.85 -24.61 5.97
CA ASP A 93 13.04 -25.46 6.02
C ASP A 93 12.66 -26.78 6.72
N GLU A 94 11.84 -27.60 6.06
CA GLU A 94 11.81 -29.05 6.30
C GLU A 94 13.16 -29.66 5.85
N GLU A 95 14.23 -29.48 6.62
CA GLU A 95 15.39 -30.39 6.54
C GLU A 95 15.02 -31.73 7.20
N GLU A 96 14.44 -32.61 6.37
CA GLU A 96 14.34 -34.05 6.58
C GLU A 96 15.76 -34.64 6.76
N ASP A 97 16.33 -34.59 7.96
CA ASP A 97 17.52 -35.39 8.28
C ASP A 97 17.10 -36.81 8.69
N GLY A 98 16.72 -37.59 7.69
CA GLY A 98 16.93 -39.03 7.73
C GLY A 98 18.33 -39.33 7.20
N ILE A 99 19.19 -39.97 8.00
CA ILE A 99 20.01 -41.18 7.70
C ILE A 99 20.90 -41.46 8.94
N GLY A 100 20.80 -42.67 9.52
CA GLY A 100 21.90 -43.27 10.32
C GLY A 100 21.51 -44.23 11.43
#